data_AF-A0A663M9N0-F1
#
_entry.id   AF-A0A663M9N0-F1
#
_cell.length_a   1.000
_cell.length_b   1.000
_cell.length_c   1.000
_cell.angle_alpha   90.00
_cell.angle_beta   90.00
_cell.angle_gamma   90.00
#
_symmetry.space_group_name_H-M   'P 1'
#
loop_
_entity.id
_entity.type
_entity.pdbx_description
1 polymer ?
#
loop_
_entity_poly.entity_id
_entity_poly.type
_entity_poly.pdbx_seq_one_letter_code
_entity_poly.pdbx_strand_id
1 'polypeptide(L)'
;MHVNGKVALVTGGAQGIGRAFVQALLGKGAKVALLDRNSEAGQESKAALDEQFEAQRAVFIQCDVTDQEQLKGAFKKVIEHFGRLDIVVNNAGVNNEKDWESTIQINLTSVIRGTYLGLEYMRKGNGGDGGVIINISSLAGLMPAAFQPVYCATKHGVIGFTRSIALAANMENYGVRLNTICPGFVNTPILQSIDKEENMGQFYSYKDEIKNMMQFYGVME
;
A
#
# COMPACT_ATOMS: atom_id res chain seq x y z
N MET A 1 -3.99 -17.81 -10.10
CA MET A 1 -5.08 -17.50 -9.16
C MET A 1 -6.11 -16.69 -9.92
N HIS A 2 -7.36 -17.15 -9.96
CA HIS A 2 -8.46 -16.31 -10.45
C HIS A 2 -8.83 -15.29 -9.35
N VAL A 3 -9.01 -14.02 -9.73
CA VAL A 3 -9.30 -12.92 -8.79
C VAL A 3 -10.78 -12.86 -8.40
N ASN A 4 -11.66 -13.36 -9.28
CA ASN A 4 -13.10 -13.39 -9.02
C ASN A 4 -13.41 -14.15 -7.71
N GLY A 5 -14.23 -13.54 -6.84
CA GLY A 5 -14.60 -14.07 -5.54
C GLY A 5 -13.54 -13.98 -4.44
N LYS A 6 -12.34 -13.46 -4.74
CA LYS A 6 -11.27 -13.26 -3.75
C LYS A 6 -11.51 -12.03 -2.89
N VAL A 7 -11.01 -12.05 -1.66
CA VAL A 7 -11.07 -10.91 -0.74
C VAL A 7 -9.72 -10.22 -0.66
N ALA A 8 -9.72 -8.91 -0.94
CA ALA A 8 -8.54 -8.07 -0.88
C ALA A 8 -8.65 -7.01 0.20
N LEU A 9 -7.53 -6.72 0.87
CA LEU A 9 -7.35 -5.58 1.75
C LEU A 9 -6.31 -4.65 1.12
N VAL A 10 -6.66 -3.38 0.93
CA VAL A 10 -5.76 -2.36 0.34
C VAL A 10 -5.60 -1.20 1.31
N THR A 11 -4.37 -0.96 1.79
CA THR A 11 -4.08 0.20 2.64
C THR A 11 -3.80 1.45 1.80
N GLY A 12 -4.20 2.63 2.29
CA GLY A 12 -4.16 3.87 1.50
C GLY A 12 -5.08 3.79 0.28
N GLY A 13 -6.23 3.12 0.42
CA GLY A 13 -7.13 2.76 -0.68
C GLY A 13 -8.09 3.87 -1.11
N ALA A 14 -8.10 5.03 -0.44
CA ALA A 14 -9.05 6.10 -0.76
C ALA A 14 -8.67 6.88 -2.03
N GLN A 15 -7.38 6.96 -2.37
CA GLN A 15 -6.89 7.83 -3.45
C GLN A 15 -5.66 7.27 -4.19
N GLY A 16 -5.29 7.91 -5.29
CA GLY A 16 -4.10 7.58 -6.09
C GLY A 16 -4.04 6.11 -6.50
N ILE A 17 -2.83 5.54 -6.43
CA ILE A 17 -2.56 4.14 -6.78
C ILE A 17 -3.44 3.16 -5.98
N GLY A 18 -3.67 3.44 -4.69
CA GLY A 18 -4.48 2.56 -3.84
C GLY A 18 -5.92 2.47 -4.33
N ARG A 19 -6.55 3.60 -4.68
CA ARG A 19 -7.89 3.62 -5.29
C ARG A 19 -7.92 2.89 -6.63
N ALA A 20 -6.89 3.08 -7.47
CA ALA A 20 -6.77 2.36 -8.73
C ALA A 20 -6.69 0.84 -8.53
N PHE A 21 -5.96 0.37 -7.52
CA PHE A 21 -5.96 -1.06 -7.16
C PHE A 21 -7.33 -1.55 -6.72
N VAL A 22 -8.04 -0.79 -5.88
CA VAL A 22 -9.40 -1.13 -5.44
C VAL A 22 -10.33 -1.29 -6.64
N GLN A 23 -10.33 -0.31 -7.56
CA GLN A 23 -11.14 -0.35 -8.79
C GLN A 23 -10.78 -1.54 -9.69
N ALA A 24 -9.49 -1.80 -9.89
CA ALA A 24 -9.03 -2.91 -10.72
C ALA A 24 -9.42 -4.28 -10.12
N LEU A 25 -9.32 -4.44 -8.80
CA LEU A 25 -9.72 -5.67 -8.09
C LEU A 25 -11.23 -5.89 -8.17
N LEU A 26 -12.04 -4.86 -7.91
CA LEU A 26 -13.49 -4.92 -8.05
C LEU A 26 -13.92 -5.25 -9.48
N GLY A 27 -13.28 -4.62 -10.49
CA GLY A 27 -13.51 -4.90 -11.91
C GLY A 27 -13.15 -6.33 -12.34
N LYS A 28 -12.35 -7.05 -11.55
CA LYS A 28 -12.04 -8.48 -11.74
C LYS A 28 -12.88 -9.41 -10.85
N GLY A 29 -13.89 -8.88 -10.16
CA GLY A 29 -14.83 -9.64 -9.34
C GLY A 29 -14.35 -9.94 -7.92
N ALA A 30 -13.29 -9.29 -7.44
CA ALA A 30 -12.92 -9.39 -6.03
C ALA A 30 -13.90 -8.61 -5.14
N LYS A 31 -13.89 -8.92 -3.85
CA LYS A 31 -14.40 -8.06 -2.79
C LYS A 31 -13.22 -7.33 -2.16
N VAL A 32 -13.37 -6.06 -1.81
CA VAL A 32 -12.25 -5.21 -1.40
C VAL A 32 -12.58 -4.43 -0.13
N ALA A 33 -11.74 -4.56 0.88
CA ALA A 33 -11.66 -3.63 2.00
C ALA A 33 -10.62 -2.55 1.67
N LEU A 34 -11.07 -1.30 1.57
CA LEU A 34 -10.18 -0.15 1.45
C LEU A 34 -9.97 0.49 2.82
N LEU A 35 -8.71 0.57 3.24
CA LEU A 35 -8.30 1.22 4.49
C LEU A 35 -7.66 2.56 4.16
N ASP A 36 -8.04 3.59 4.91
CA ASP A 36 -7.39 4.89 4.86
C ASP A 36 -7.59 5.63 6.19
N ARG A 37 -6.65 6.53 6.54
CA ARG A 37 -6.79 7.36 7.75
C ARG A 37 -7.77 8.51 7.52
N ASN A 38 -7.88 8.98 6.28
CA ASN A 38 -8.78 10.06 5.92
C ASN A 38 -10.20 9.51 5.75
N SER A 39 -11.04 9.74 6.76
CA SER A 39 -12.42 9.26 6.78
C SER A 39 -13.25 9.86 5.64
N GLU A 40 -13.13 11.16 5.38
CA GLU A 40 -13.88 11.86 4.34
C GLU A 40 -13.55 11.30 2.95
N ALA A 41 -12.27 11.32 2.58
CA ALA A 41 -11.83 10.76 1.30
C ALA A 41 -12.16 9.26 1.15
N GLY A 42 -12.10 8.51 2.25
CA GLY A 42 -12.48 7.10 2.27
C GLY A 42 -13.96 6.86 2.01
N GLN A 43 -14.84 7.65 2.63
CA GLN A 43 -16.29 7.59 2.41
C GLN A 43 -16.67 8.04 1.00
N GLU A 44 -16.08 9.11 0.50
CA GLU A 44 -16.30 9.58 -0.88
C GLU A 44 -15.86 8.54 -1.90
N SER A 45 -14.67 7.95 -1.73
CA SER A 45 -14.18 6.88 -2.60
C SER A 45 -15.12 5.67 -2.56
N LYS A 46 -15.58 5.28 -1.37
CA LYS A 46 -16.56 4.20 -1.20
C LYS A 46 -17.87 4.47 -1.92
N ALA A 47 -18.45 5.66 -1.77
CA ALA A 47 -19.68 6.04 -2.45
C ALA A 47 -19.54 5.97 -3.97
N ALA A 48 -18.45 6.51 -4.52
CA ALA A 48 -18.16 6.44 -5.95
C ALA A 48 -17.96 5.00 -6.46
N LEU A 49 -17.44 4.10 -5.62
CA LEU A 49 -17.31 2.67 -5.95
C LEU A 49 -18.67 1.95 -5.94
N ASP A 50 -19.58 2.31 -5.03
CA ASP A 50 -20.93 1.73 -4.96
C ASP A 50 -21.80 2.10 -6.17
N GLU A 51 -21.53 3.24 -6.82
CA GLU A 51 -22.19 3.62 -8.09
C GLU A 51 -21.72 2.76 -9.28
N GLN A 52 -20.49 2.25 -9.23
CA GLN A 52 -19.84 1.54 -10.34
C GLN A 52 -19.92 0.01 -10.20
N PHE A 53 -20.02 -0.50 -8.97
CA PHE A 53 -19.92 -1.91 -8.65
C PHE A 53 -21.08 -2.35 -7.76
N GLU A 54 -21.47 -3.63 -7.84
CA GLU A 54 -22.50 -4.19 -6.98
C GLU A 54 -22.25 -3.87 -5.49
N ALA A 55 -23.32 -3.54 -4.79
CA ALA A 55 -23.29 -3.25 -3.37
C ALA A 55 -22.62 -4.37 -2.57
N GLN A 56 -21.99 -4.01 -1.45
CA GLN A 56 -21.28 -4.92 -0.54
C GLN A 56 -20.02 -5.60 -1.10
N ARG A 57 -19.59 -5.29 -2.33
CA ARG A 57 -18.27 -5.74 -2.82
C ARG A 57 -17.13 -4.87 -2.31
N ALA A 58 -17.40 -3.65 -1.89
CA ALA A 58 -16.44 -2.80 -1.21
C ALA A 58 -16.84 -2.56 0.25
N VAL A 59 -15.87 -2.36 1.13
CA VAL A 59 -16.08 -1.81 2.48
C VAL A 59 -14.96 -0.83 2.81
N PHE A 60 -15.32 0.35 3.35
CA PHE A 60 -14.34 1.29 3.86
C PHE A 60 -14.13 1.08 5.36
N ILE A 61 -12.88 1.06 5.80
CA ILE A 61 -12.49 0.98 7.20
C ILE A 61 -11.49 2.11 7.48
N GLN A 62 -11.89 3.10 8.29
CA GLN A 62 -10.95 4.11 8.75
C GLN A 62 -9.85 3.44 9.59
N CYS A 63 -8.59 3.65 9.21
CA CYS A 63 -7.45 3.03 9.86
C CYS A 63 -6.18 3.86 9.64
N ASP A 64 -5.52 4.27 10.72
CA ASP A 64 -4.11 4.67 10.67
C ASP A 64 -3.23 3.42 10.72
N VAL A 65 -2.44 3.19 9.67
CA VAL A 65 -1.57 2.01 9.58
C VAL A 65 -0.38 2.06 10.54
N THR A 66 -0.07 3.23 11.10
CA THR A 66 0.97 3.40 12.12
C THR A 66 0.51 2.92 13.49
N ASP A 67 -0.80 2.95 13.76
CA ASP A 67 -1.44 2.43 14.96
C ASP A 67 -1.64 0.91 14.83
N GLN A 68 -0.97 0.18 15.72
CA GLN A 68 -1.00 -1.28 15.70
C GLN A 68 -2.38 -1.86 15.99
N GLU A 69 -3.12 -1.29 16.94
CA GLU A 69 -4.42 -1.82 17.35
C GLU A 69 -5.49 -1.49 16.32
N GLN A 70 -5.42 -0.31 15.70
CA GLN A 70 -6.28 0.02 14.56
C GLN A 70 -6.04 -0.93 13.39
N LEU A 71 -4.79 -1.17 13.01
CA LEU A 71 -4.48 -2.05 11.87
C LEU A 71 -4.91 -3.49 12.15
N LYS A 72 -4.62 -4.02 13.33
CA LYS A 72 -5.08 -5.36 13.76
C LYS A 72 -6.60 -5.45 13.75
N GLY A 73 -7.28 -4.45 14.30
CA GLY A 73 -8.74 -4.36 14.31
C GLY A 73 -9.34 -4.30 12.90
N ALA A 74 -8.68 -3.61 11.96
CA ALA A 74 -9.12 -3.53 10.58
C ALA A 74 -9.03 -4.91 9.88
N PHE A 75 -7.91 -5.63 10.04
CA PHE A 75 -7.80 -7.01 9.51
C PHE A 75 -8.89 -7.92 10.06
N LYS A 76 -9.15 -7.87 11.38
CA LYS A 76 -10.22 -8.63 12.01
C LYS A 76 -11.59 -8.31 11.40
N LYS A 77 -11.92 -7.02 11.24
CA LYS A 77 -13.18 -6.58 10.61
C LYS A 77 -13.33 -7.11 9.18
N VAL A 78 -12.25 -7.17 8.40
CA VAL A 78 -12.28 -7.73 7.03
C VAL A 78 -12.64 -9.22 7.05
N ILE A 79 -12.04 -9.99 7.96
CA ILE A 79 -12.36 -11.41 8.14
C ILE A 79 -13.79 -11.60 8.61
N GLU A 80 -14.26 -10.82 9.59
CA GLU A 80 -15.64 -10.89 10.09
C GLU A 80 -16.67 -10.55 9.00
N HIS A 81 -16.35 -9.56 8.15
CA HIS A 81 -17.26 -9.09 7.11
C HIS A 81 -17.31 -10.02 5.88
N PHE A 82 -16.15 -10.50 5.40
CA PHE A 82 -16.08 -11.29 4.17
C PHE A 82 -15.82 -12.79 4.37
N GLY A 83 -15.47 -13.21 5.58
CA GLY A 83 -15.19 -14.60 5.96
C GLY A 83 -13.83 -15.14 5.53
N ARG A 84 -13.02 -14.36 4.81
CA ARG A 84 -11.70 -14.78 4.30
C ARG A 84 -10.81 -13.56 3.96
N LEU A 85 -9.52 -13.82 3.74
CA LEU A 85 -8.57 -12.86 3.17
C LEU A 85 -7.62 -13.61 2.22
N ASP A 86 -7.47 -13.10 1.00
CA ASP A 86 -6.68 -13.74 -0.05
C ASP A 86 -5.58 -12.84 -0.61
N ILE A 87 -5.77 -11.53 -0.54
CA ILE A 87 -4.88 -10.51 -1.12
C ILE A 87 -4.67 -9.40 -0.10
N VAL A 88 -3.43 -9.06 0.20
CA VAL A 88 -3.08 -7.84 0.95
C VAL A 88 -2.22 -6.96 0.07
N VAL A 89 -2.61 -5.70 -0.06
CA VAL A 89 -1.82 -4.67 -0.76
C VAL A 89 -1.44 -3.60 0.25
N ASN A 90 -0.18 -3.66 0.70
CA ASN A 90 0.40 -2.65 1.58
C ASN A 90 0.86 -1.46 0.71
N ASN A 91 -0.06 -0.53 0.48
CA ASN A 91 0.12 0.62 -0.42
C ASN A 91 0.25 1.97 0.30
N ALA A 92 -0.30 2.11 1.52
CA ALA A 92 -0.21 3.35 2.27
C ALA A 92 1.24 3.88 2.33
N GLY A 93 1.41 5.16 2.02
CA GLY A 93 2.72 5.78 1.91
C GLY A 93 2.64 7.30 1.90
N VAL A 94 3.73 7.93 2.29
CA VAL A 94 3.92 9.39 2.29
C VAL A 94 5.31 9.75 1.76
N ASN A 95 5.47 11.00 1.36
CA ASN A 95 6.75 11.63 1.11
C ASN A 95 6.88 12.85 2.02
N ASN A 96 7.67 12.70 3.08
CA ASN A 96 7.98 13.76 4.04
C ASN A 96 9.41 13.57 4.57
N GLU A 97 10.35 14.31 4.01
CA GLU A 97 11.76 14.30 4.44
C GLU A 97 11.98 15.24 5.64
N LYS A 98 11.06 16.17 5.91
CA LYS A 98 11.13 17.04 7.09
C LYS A 98 10.72 16.31 8.38
N ASP A 99 9.60 15.62 8.35
CA ASP A 99 9.14 14.69 9.40
C ASP A 99 9.42 13.26 8.92
N TRP A 100 10.70 12.90 8.98
CA TRP A 100 11.21 11.68 8.36
C TRP A 100 10.90 10.43 9.20
N GLU A 101 10.72 10.58 10.52
CA GLU A 101 10.30 9.48 11.40
C GLU A 101 8.93 8.96 10.98
N SER A 102 7.98 9.84 10.68
CA SER A 102 6.65 9.42 10.20
C SER A 102 6.74 8.73 8.84
N THR A 103 7.64 9.18 7.95
CA THR A 103 7.94 8.48 6.69
C THR A 103 8.41 7.06 6.93
N ILE A 104 9.29 6.79 7.92
CA ILE A 104 9.71 5.42 8.27
C ILE A 104 8.53 4.61 8.82
N GLN A 105 7.77 5.19 9.76
CA GLN A 105 6.64 4.50 10.39
C GLN A 105 5.58 4.08 9.37
N ILE A 106 5.24 4.97 8.44
CA ILE A 106 4.24 4.71 7.41
C ILE A 106 4.82 3.81 6.32
N ASN A 107 5.94 4.18 5.70
CA ASN A 107 6.39 3.52 4.46
C ASN A 107 7.07 2.16 4.68
N LEU A 108 7.62 1.92 5.88
CA LEU A 108 8.36 0.68 6.17
C LEU A 108 7.74 -0.10 7.34
N THR A 109 7.60 0.51 8.52
CA THR A 109 7.10 -0.20 9.70
C THR A 109 5.69 -0.73 9.47
N SER A 110 4.79 0.08 8.88
CA SER A 110 3.43 -0.34 8.61
C SER A 110 3.34 -1.47 7.56
N VAL A 111 4.26 -1.49 6.58
CA VAL A 111 4.34 -2.55 5.56
C VAL A 111 4.74 -3.87 6.21
N ILE A 112 5.73 -3.84 7.12
CA ILE A 112 6.16 -5.02 7.88
C ILE A 112 5.00 -5.53 8.74
N ARG A 113 4.33 -4.63 9.47
CA ARG A 113 3.19 -4.96 10.32
C ARG A 113 2.02 -5.56 9.53
N GLY A 114 1.61 -4.89 8.45
CA GLY A 114 0.54 -5.35 7.57
C GLY A 114 0.87 -6.69 6.89
N THR A 115 2.14 -6.92 6.55
CA THR A 115 2.60 -8.22 6.03
C THR A 115 2.47 -9.32 7.08
N TYR A 116 2.90 -9.09 8.32
CA TYR A 116 2.77 -10.09 9.37
C TYR A 116 1.31 -10.38 9.74
N LEU A 117 0.45 -9.36 9.80
CA LEU A 117 -0.99 -9.55 9.96
C LEU A 117 -1.60 -10.34 8.79
N GLY A 118 -1.20 -10.05 7.55
CA GLY A 118 -1.60 -10.85 6.39
C GLY A 118 -1.21 -12.32 6.54
N LEU A 119 0.04 -12.58 6.93
CA LEU A 119 0.51 -13.95 7.17
C LEU A 119 -0.23 -14.63 8.32
N GLU A 120 -0.63 -13.90 9.37
CA GLU A 120 -1.39 -14.44 10.49
C GLU A 120 -2.70 -15.08 10.03
N TYR A 121 -3.44 -14.42 9.13
CA TYR A 121 -4.73 -14.90 8.65
C TYR A 121 -4.63 -15.79 7.39
N MET A 122 -3.61 -15.60 6.56
CA MET A 122 -3.55 -16.23 5.24
C MET A 122 -2.71 -17.51 5.22
N ARG A 123 -1.73 -17.68 6.11
CA ARG A 123 -0.79 -18.82 5.99
C ARG A 123 -1.46 -20.14 6.37
N LYS A 124 -1.11 -21.21 5.65
CA LYS A 124 -1.65 -22.57 5.86
C LYS A 124 -1.43 -23.09 7.28
N GLY A 125 -0.27 -22.80 7.88
CA GLY A 125 0.04 -23.18 9.26
C GLY A 125 -0.86 -22.55 10.33
N ASN A 126 -1.62 -21.50 9.98
CA ASN A 126 -2.62 -20.87 10.87
C ASN A 126 -4.07 -21.19 10.46
N GLY A 127 -4.28 -22.16 9.56
CA GLY A 127 -5.61 -22.50 9.06
C GLY A 127 -6.12 -21.62 7.90
N GLY A 128 -5.27 -20.77 7.32
CA GLY A 128 -5.58 -20.02 6.11
C GLY A 128 -5.42 -20.84 4.82
N ASP A 129 -5.95 -20.35 3.71
CA ASP A 129 -5.90 -21.01 2.39
C ASP A 129 -4.63 -20.67 1.57
N GLY A 130 -3.73 -19.87 2.12
CA GLY A 130 -2.68 -19.19 1.37
C GLY A 130 -3.17 -17.89 0.73
N GLY A 131 -2.35 -17.30 -0.15
CA GLY A 131 -2.73 -16.10 -0.89
C GLY A 131 -1.55 -15.29 -1.43
N VAL A 132 -1.72 -13.97 -1.55
CA VAL A 132 -0.66 -13.07 -2.02
C VAL A 132 -0.62 -11.76 -1.22
N ILE A 133 0.59 -11.35 -0.85
CA ILE A 133 0.89 -10.05 -0.27
C ILE A 133 1.72 -9.26 -1.28
N ILE A 134 1.31 -8.02 -1.53
CA ILE A 134 1.94 -7.08 -2.45
C ILE A 134 2.34 -5.85 -1.66
N ASN A 135 3.64 -5.56 -1.61
CA ASN A 135 4.18 -4.39 -0.94
C ASN A 135 4.56 -3.33 -1.98
N ILE A 136 4.13 -2.09 -1.78
CA ILE A 136 4.42 -1.01 -2.72
C ILE A 136 5.72 -0.32 -2.35
N SER A 137 6.75 -0.56 -3.16
CA SER A 137 8.02 0.16 -3.10
C SER A 137 8.00 1.35 -4.09
N SER A 138 9.10 1.58 -4.80
CA SER A 138 9.31 2.63 -5.80
C SER A 138 10.56 2.28 -6.61
N LEU A 139 10.76 2.90 -7.78
CA LEU A 139 12.10 2.95 -8.40
C LEU A 139 13.16 3.51 -7.42
N ALA A 140 12.79 4.41 -6.51
CA ALA A 140 13.66 4.87 -5.43
C ALA A 140 14.06 3.76 -4.42
N GLY A 141 13.49 2.55 -4.53
CA GLY A 141 13.95 1.37 -3.80
C GLY A 141 15.03 0.56 -4.53
N LEU A 142 15.32 0.89 -5.79
CA LEU A 142 16.28 0.21 -6.66
C LEU A 142 17.45 1.11 -7.08
N MET A 143 17.28 2.42 -6.94
CA MET A 143 18.28 3.42 -7.28
C MET A 143 18.23 4.58 -6.27
N PRO A 144 19.35 5.30 -6.07
CA PRO A 144 19.38 6.43 -5.14
C PRO A 144 18.50 7.59 -5.62
N ALA A 145 17.87 8.28 -4.68
CA ALA A 145 17.17 9.54 -4.92
C ALA A 145 17.73 10.63 -4.00
N ALA A 146 18.61 11.49 -4.54
CA ALA A 146 19.33 12.51 -3.77
C ALA A 146 18.42 13.51 -3.05
N PHE A 147 17.21 13.72 -3.58
CA PHE A 147 16.21 14.66 -3.09
C PHE A 147 15.24 14.04 -2.06
N GLN A 148 15.31 12.72 -1.84
CA GLN A 148 14.42 11.98 -0.96
C GLN A 148 15.15 10.81 -0.27
N PRO A 149 16.22 11.07 0.50
CA PRO A 149 17.05 10.00 1.04
C PRO A 149 16.32 9.10 2.03
N VAL A 150 15.43 9.62 2.89
CA VAL A 150 14.72 8.77 3.84
C VAL A 150 13.65 7.97 3.14
N TYR A 151 12.85 8.57 2.26
CA TYR A 151 11.91 7.84 1.42
C TYR A 151 12.63 6.73 0.65
N CYS A 152 13.75 7.04 -0.02
CA CYS A 152 14.61 6.08 -0.70
C CYS A 152 15.02 4.91 0.21
N ALA A 153 15.47 5.21 1.43
CA ALA A 153 15.81 4.18 2.42
C ALA A 153 14.61 3.30 2.80
N THR A 154 13.43 3.89 3.02
CA THR A 154 12.21 3.10 3.31
C THR A 154 11.86 2.15 2.17
N LYS A 155 11.99 2.60 0.92
CA LYS A 155 11.64 1.82 -0.28
C LYS A 155 12.65 0.71 -0.59
N HIS A 156 13.94 0.93 -0.30
CA HIS A 156 14.94 -0.13 -0.28
C HIS A 156 14.62 -1.16 0.82
N GLY A 157 14.25 -0.69 2.02
CA GLY A 157 13.82 -1.53 3.13
C GLY A 157 12.65 -2.45 2.78
N VAL A 158 11.63 -1.93 2.08
CA VAL A 158 10.49 -2.73 1.61
C VAL A 158 10.93 -3.84 0.67
N ILE A 159 11.86 -3.59 -0.26
CA ILE A 159 12.36 -4.61 -1.20
C ILE A 159 13.16 -5.68 -0.46
N GLY A 160 14.10 -5.26 0.40
CA GLY A 160 14.90 -6.18 1.22
C GLY A 160 14.02 -7.07 2.09
N PHE A 161 13.07 -6.45 2.80
CA PHE A 161 12.09 -7.17 3.61
C PHE A 161 11.29 -8.17 2.78
N THR A 162 10.68 -7.73 1.68
CA THR A 162 9.79 -8.57 0.86
C THR A 162 10.53 -9.79 0.30
N ARG A 163 11.76 -9.62 -0.20
CA ARG A 163 12.60 -10.73 -0.69
C ARG A 163 12.90 -11.75 0.41
N SER A 164 13.25 -11.28 1.60
CA SER A 164 13.57 -12.14 2.74
C SER A 164 12.36 -12.93 3.23
N ILE A 165 11.20 -12.27 3.41
CA ILE A 165 9.99 -12.97 3.87
C ILE A 165 9.40 -13.90 2.79
N ALA A 166 9.57 -13.60 1.49
CA ALA A 166 9.19 -14.49 0.41
C ALA A 166 9.99 -15.80 0.44
N LEU A 167 11.31 -15.72 0.71
CA LEU A 167 12.15 -16.89 0.87
C LEU A 167 11.70 -17.73 2.07
N ALA A 168 11.46 -17.10 3.22
CA ALA A 168 10.93 -17.79 4.40
C ALA A 168 9.57 -18.46 4.13
N ALA A 169 8.66 -17.78 3.43
CA ALA A 169 7.35 -18.32 3.10
C ALA A 169 7.42 -19.57 2.20
N ASN A 170 8.42 -19.65 1.33
CA ASN A 170 8.66 -20.84 0.51
C ASN A 170 9.28 -21.98 1.32
N MET A 171 10.28 -21.70 2.15
CA MET A 171 10.95 -22.71 3.00
C MET A 171 9.98 -23.35 3.99
N GLU A 172 9.10 -22.54 4.58
CA GLU A 172 8.14 -22.97 5.59
C GLU A 172 6.75 -23.31 5.00
N ASN A 173 6.63 -23.34 3.67
CA ASN A 173 5.39 -23.67 2.94
C ASN A 173 4.15 -22.91 3.44
N TYR A 174 4.25 -21.59 3.64
CA TYR A 174 3.14 -20.76 4.12
C TYR A 174 1.94 -20.75 3.17
N GLY A 175 2.14 -21.09 1.89
CA GLY A 175 1.11 -20.97 0.85
C GLY A 175 0.82 -19.52 0.46
N VAL A 176 1.60 -18.56 0.95
CA VAL A 176 1.46 -17.13 0.68
C VAL A 176 2.64 -16.65 -0.16
N ARG A 177 2.36 -16.02 -1.30
CA ARG A 177 3.39 -15.37 -2.13
C ARG A 177 3.57 -13.92 -1.71
N LEU A 178 4.81 -13.43 -1.69
CA LEU A 178 5.11 -12.04 -1.35
C LEU A 178 5.87 -11.39 -2.50
N ASN A 179 5.37 -10.25 -3.00
CA ASN A 179 5.95 -9.54 -4.15
C ASN A 179 5.97 -8.03 -3.90
N THR A 180 6.83 -7.33 -4.65
CA THR A 180 6.94 -5.88 -4.59
C THR A 180 6.64 -5.27 -5.96
N ILE A 181 5.94 -4.13 -5.97
CA ILE A 181 5.81 -3.27 -7.16
C ILE A 181 6.66 -2.02 -6.93
N CYS A 182 7.41 -1.59 -7.94
CA CYS A 182 8.30 -0.43 -7.89
C CYS A 182 7.88 0.60 -8.95
N PRO A 183 6.86 1.44 -8.70
CA PRO A 183 6.44 2.46 -9.66
C PRO A 183 7.52 3.52 -9.89
N GLY A 184 7.53 4.09 -11.10
CA GLY A 184 8.18 5.37 -11.39
C GLY A 184 7.33 6.54 -10.89
N PHE A 185 7.31 7.66 -11.62
CA PHE A 185 6.42 8.76 -11.30
C PHE A 185 4.97 8.42 -11.65
N VAL A 186 4.06 8.67 -10.70
CA VAL A 186 2.62 8.45 -10.87
C VAL A 186 1.88 9.66 -10.35
N ASN A 187 0.90 10.15 -11.12
CA ASN A 187 0.11 11.34 -10.83
C ASN A 187 -0.77 11.09 -9.59
N THR A 188 -0.23 11.42 -8.42
CA THR A 188 -0.84 11.16 -7.13
C THR A 188 -0.54 12.29 -6.14
N PRO A 189 -1.26 12.37 -5.01
CA PRO A 189 -0.94 13.34 -3.96
C PRO A 189 0.49 13.26 -3.40
N ILE A 190 1.17 12.09 -3.50
CA ILE A 190 2.59 11.96 -3.13
C ILE A 190 3.48 12.79 -4.07
N LEU A 191 3.19 12.79 -5.37
CA LEU A 191 3.96 13.55 -6.35
C LEU A 191 3.81 15.06 -6.10
N GLN A 192 2.61 15.48 -5.72
CA GLN A 192 2.31 16.87 -5.37
C GLN A 192 3.02 17.36 -4.10
N SER A 193 3.45 16.46 -3.19
CA SER A 193 4.15 16.87 -1.96
C SER A 193 5.58 17.35 -2.21
N ILE A 194 6.14 17.08 -3.39
CA ILE A 194 7.47 17.56 -3.81
C ILE A 194 7.49 19.09 -3.95
N ASP A 195 6.35 19.69 -4.28
CA ASP A 195 6.18 21.14 -4.39
C ASP A 195 5.97 21.83 -3.04
N LYS A 196 6.08 21.11 -1.92
CA LYS A 196 5.82 21.62 -0.58
C LYS A 196 7.08 21.60 0.28
N GLU A 197 7.57 22.79 0.65
CA GLU A 197 8.73 22.94 1.54
C GLU A 197 8.52 22.28 2.92
N GLU A 198 7.28 22.29 3.43
CA GLU A 198 6.92 21.62 4.67
C GLU A 198 7.12 20.10 4.64
N ASN A 199 7.11 19.48 3.45
CA ASN A 199 7.41 18.06 3.28
C ASN A 199 8.87 17.81 2.91
N MET A 200 9.46 18.65 2.06
CA MET A 200 10.80 18.41 1.51
C MET A 200 11.93 18.96 2.41
N GLY A 201 11.65 19.92 3.29
CA GLY A 201 12.65 20.52 4.17
C GLY A 201 13.87 21.02 3.40
N GLN A 202 15.07 20.62 3.82
CA GLN A 202 16.32 21.01 3.16
C GLN A 202 16.45 20.51 1.71
N PHE A 203 15.65 19.51 1.30
CA PHE A 203 15.66 18.97 -0.06
C PHE A 203 14.71 19.69 -1.01
N TYR A 204 13.96 20.70 -0.52
CA TYR A 204 13.05 21.49 -1.36
C TYR A 204 13.78 22.25 -2.48
N SER A 205 15.08 22.53 -2.31
CA SER A 205 15.92 23.13 -3.34
C SER A 205 16.00 22.29 -4.62
N TYR A 206 15.74 20.97 -4.55
CA TYR A 206 15.79 20.07 -5.70
C TYR A 206 14.47 19.96 -6.50
N LYS A 207 13.44 20.75 -6.16
CA LYS A 207 12.10 20.61 -6.76
C LYS A 207 12.09 20.74 -8.28
N ASP A 208 12.94 21.62 -8.83
CA ASP A 208 12.96 21.91 -10.26
C ASP A 208 13.69 20.79 -11.01
N GLU A 209 14.74 20.21 -10.44
CA GLU A 209 15.39 19.00 -10.94
C GLU A 209 14.41 17.82 -10.98
N ILE A 210 13.57 17.67 -9.95
CA ILE A 210 12.56 16.62 -9.93
C ILE A 210 11.52 16.83 -11.02
N LYS A 211 11.09 18.08 -11.25
CA LYS A 211 10.19 18.42 -12.38
C LYS A 211 10.80 18.10 -13.73
N ASN A 212 12.08 18.41 -13.92
CA ASN A 212 12.79 18.06 -15.15
C ASN A 212 12.85 16.55 -15.34
N MET A 213 13.09 15.77 -14.28
CA MET A 213 13.02 14.31 -14.33
C MET A 213 11.62 13.81 -14.69
N MET A 214 10.56 14.39 -14.12
CA MET A 214 9.18 14.02 -14.45
C MET A 214 8.84 14.31 -15.92
N GLN A 215 9.30 15.45 -16.47
CA GLN A 215 9.12 15.77 -17.88
C GLN A 215 9.88 14.81 -18.80
N PHE A 216 11.09 14.41 -18.40
CA PHE A 216 11.94 13.54 -19.20
C PHE A 216 11.49 12.07 -19.18
N TYR A 217 11.21 11.52 -17.99
CA TYR A 217 10.82 10.11 -17.82
C TYR A 217 9.31 9.86 -17.98
N GLY A 218 8.50 10.93 -17.95
CA GLY A 218 7.04 10.84 -17.97
C GLY A 218 6.44 10.56 -16.59
N VAL A 219 5.14 10.86 -16.49
CA VAL A 219 4.31 10.58 -15.31
C VAL A 219 3.17 9.68 -15.75
N MET A 220 2.98 8.57 -15.04
CA MET A 220 1.86 7.66 -15.28
C MET A 220 0.59 8.24 -14.67
N GLU A 221 -0.51 8.24 -15.44
CA GLU A 221 -1.86 8.62 -15.00
C GLU A 221 -2.59 7.46 -14.31
#